data_AF-A0A357I654-F1
#
_entry.id   AF-A0A357I654-F1
#
_cell.length_a   1.000
_cell.length_b   1.000
_cell.length_c   1.000
_cell.angle_alpha   90.00
_cell.angle_beta   90.00
_cell.angle_gamma   90.00
#
_symmetry.space_group_name_H-M   'P 1'
#
loop_
_entity.id
_entity.type
_entity.pdbx_description
1 polymer ?
#
loop_
_entity_poly.entity_id
_entity_poly.type
_entity_poly.pdbx_seq_one_letter_code
_entity_poly.pdbx_strand_id
1 'polypeptide(L)'
;MSRMRLCLYGLMGAATVLAPHQGLAADFSYSGRVGAELRAFFDDPAFAGQEQNSNVSAMVEPEFVWQSDDGAHAINFKPFFRVDQHDDERTHGDIRELAWEYYADDWELRAGVRKVY
;
A
#
# COMPACT_ATOMS: atom_id res chain seq x y z
N MET A 1 -23.46 -32.02 24.03
CA MET A 1 -24.48 -30.99 23.70
C MET A 1 -23.81 -29.98 22.77
N SER A 2 -24.23 -29.97 21.51
CA SER A 2 -23.67 -29.13 20.44
C SER A 2 -23.98 -27.65 20.74
N ARG A 3 -22.96 -26.81 20.84
CA ARG A 3 -23.12 -25.36 20.75
C ARG A 3 -22.44 -24.88 19.47
N MET A 4 -23.29 -24.67 18.48
CA MET A 4 -23.00 -23.93 17.25
C MET A 4 -22.41 -22.57 17.65
N ARG A 5 -21.12 -22.35 17.40
CA ARG A 5 -20.46 -21.04 17.61
C ARG A 5 -20.47 -20.30 16.28
N LEU A 6 -21.28 -19.25 16.20
CA LEU A 6 -21.37 -18.33 15.08
C LEU A 6 -20.16 -17.39 15.17
N CYS A 7 -19.16 -17.53 14.28
CA CYS A 7 -18.01 -16.63 14.23
C CYS A 7 -18.39 -15.36 13.46
N LEU A 8 -18.52 -14.22 14.16
CA LEU A 8 -18.75 -12.92 13.54
C LEU A 8 -17.47 -12.07 13.64
N TYR A 9 -16.78 -11.89 12.51
CA TYR A 9 -15.56 -11.08 12.42
C TYR A 9 -15.92 -9.65 11.99
N GLY A 10 -15.66 -8.66 12.86
CA GLY A 10 -15.82 -7.24 12.52
C GLY A 10 -14.48 -6.63 12.11
N LEU A 11 -14.31 -6.31 10.83
CA LEU A 11 -13.18 -5.55 10.30
C LEU A 11 -13.63 -4.11 10.05
N MET A 12 -12.99 -3.11 10.67
CA MET A 12 -13.27 -1.70 10.42
C MET A 12 -11.99 -1.05 9.89
N GLY A 13 -11.96 -0.69 8.61
CA GLY A 13 -10.83 -0.04 7.96
C GLY A 13 -11.23 1.30 7.35
N ALA A 14 -10.47 2.35 7.66
CA ALA A 14 -10.60 3.66 7.02
C ALA A 14 -9.40 3.87 6.08
N ALA A 15 -9.68 4.15 4.81
CA ALA A 15 -8.67 4.47 3.79
C ALA A 15 -8.87 5.92 3.33
N THR A 16 -7.81 6.72 3.41
CA THR A 16 -7.82 8.13 2.98
C THR A 16 -6.94 8.27 1.74
N VAL A 17 -7.43 9.00 0.74
CA VAL A 17 -6.73 9.28 -0.53
C VAL A 17 -6.13 10.69 -0.46
N LEU A 18 -4.83 10.85 -0.74
CA LEU A 18 -4.21 12.17 -0.90
C LEU A 18 -4.48 12.70 -2.32
N ALA A 19 -4.89 13.97 -2.43
CA ALA A 19 -5.10 14.67 -3.70
C ALA A 19 -3.77 15.20 -4.30
N PRO A 20 -3.66 15.29 -5.64
CA PRO A 20 -2.46 15.80 -6.30
C PRO A 20 -2.33 17.33 -6.15
N HIS A 21 -1.10 17.82 -5.98
CA HIS A 21 -0.74 19.25 -6.08
C HIS A 21 0.19 19.45 -7.29
N GLN A 22 -0.20 20.31 -8.24
CA GLN A 22 0.61 20.58 -9.44
C GLN A 22 1.61 21.72 -9.21
N GLY A 23 2.89 21.47 -9.51
CA GLY A 23 4.00 22.44 -9.49
C GLY A 23 4.74 22.44 -10.83
N LEU A 24 5.21 23.62 -11.26
CA LEU A 24 5.66 23.95 -12.63
C LEU A 24 6.97 23.25 -13.10
N ALA A 25 7.04 23.03 -14.43
CA ALA A 25 8.22 22.67 -15.27
C ALA A 25 8.80 21.24 -15.14
N ALA A 26 7.96 20.33 -14.70
CA ALA A 26 7.91 18.92 -15.07
C ALA A 26 6.54 18.43 -14.56
N ASP A 27 5.84 17.56 -15.27
CA ASP A 27 4.56 17.07 -14.75
C ASP A 27 4.84 16.05 -13.65
N PHE A 28 4.97 16.56 -12.42
CA PHE A 28 5.06 15.76 -11.22
C PHE A 28 3.68 15.65 -10.58
N SER A 29 3.22 14.42 -10.43
CA SER A 29 2.02 14.11 -9.67
C SER A 29 2.34 13.13 -8.57
N TYR A 30 1.65 13.29 -7.44
CA TYR A 30 1.66 12.30 -6.37
C TYR A 30 0.23 11.94 -6.00
N SER A 31 0.03 10.70 -5.63
CA SER A 31 -1.20 10.19 -5.04
C SER A 31 -0.85 9.08 -4.06
N GLY A 32 -1.84 8.32 -3.61
CA GLY A 32 -1.58 7.12 -2.83
C GLY A 32 -2.62 6.86 -1.77
N ARG A 33 -2.31 5.86 -0.95
CA ARG A 33 -3.22 5.33 0.07
C ARG A 33 -2.53 5.34 1.42
N VAL A 34 -3.28 5.76 2.43
CA VAL A 34 -2.93 5.52 3.84
C VAL A 34 -4.06 4.74 4.48
N GLY A 35 -3.74 3.83 5.39
CA GLY A 35 -4.75 3.05 6.08
C GLY A 35 -4.32 2.66 7.48
N ALA A 36 -5.32 2.55 8.36
CA ALA A 36 -5.17 1.98 9.69
C ALA A 36 -6.18 0.83 9.85
N GLU A 37 -5.76 -0.23 10.55
CA GLU A 37 -6.56 -1.40 10.87
C GLU A 37 -6.53 -1.63 12.38
N LEU A 38 -7.71 -1.80 12.98
CA LEU A 38 -7.87 -2.29 14.34
C LEU A 38 -8.58 -3.64 14.27
N ARG A 39 -7.99 -4.66 14.89
CA ARG A 39 -8.59 -5.98 15.08
C ARG A 39 -8.81 -6.18 16.58
N ALA A 40 -10.04 -6.52 16.98
CA ALA A 40 -10.37 -6.81 18.37
C ALA A 40 -10.96 -8.23 18.49
N PHE A 41 -10.57 -8.94 19.55
CA PHE A 41 -11.02 -10.29 19.85
C PHE A 41 -11.78 -10.27 21.17
N PHE A 42 -13.05 -10.68 21.16
CA PHE A 42 -13.93 -10.69 22.33
C PHE A 42 -14.02 -12.06 23.01
N ASP A 43 -13.53 -13.10 22.34
CA ASP A 43 -13.45 -14.44 22.88
C ASP A 43 -12.06 -14.69 23.47
N ASP A 44 -11.99 -15.59 24.46
CA ASP A 44 -10.73 -16.03 25.06
C ASP A 44 -9.82 -16.72 24.00
N PRO A 45 -8.49 -16.61 24.15
CA PRO A 45 -7.54 -17.25 23.24
C PRO A 45 -7.76 -18.75 23.16
N ALA A 46 -7.80 -19.28 21.94
CA ALA A 46 -8.02 -20.72 21.70
C ALA A 46 -6.78 -21.56 21.99
N PHE A 47 -5.58 -20.95 21.97
CA PHE A 47 -4.29 -21.58 22.21
C PHE A 47 -3.38 -20.65 23.02
N ALA A 48 -2.48 -21.24 23.80
CA ALA A 48 -1.44 -20.48 24.50
C ALA A 48 -0.60 -19.67 23.50
N GLY A 49 -0.37 -18.40 23.80
CA GLY A 49 0.39 -17.47 22.95
C GLY A 49 -0.47 -16.50 22.13
N GLN A 50 -1.80 -16.61 22.18
CA GLN A 50 -2.74 -15.67 21.53
C GLN A 50 -3.30 -14.61 22.49
N GLU A 51 -2.55 -14.27 23.55
CA GLU A 51 -3.02 -13.41 24.64
C GLU A 51 -3.30 -11.94 24.22
N GLN A 52 -3.12 -11.59 22.94
CA GLN A 52 -3.41 -10.26 22.42
C GLN A 52 -4.90 -10.14 22.06
N ASN A 53 -5.67 -9.50 22.93
CA ASN A 53 -7.11 -9.24 22.72
C ASN A 53 -7.37 -8.17 21.64
N SER A 54 -6.33 -7.51 21.13
CA SER A 54 -6.42 -6.56 20.03
C SER A 54 -5.11 -6.46 19.27
N ASN A 55 -5.18 -6.05 18.01
CA ASN A 55 -4.02 -5.70 17.19
C ASN A 55 -4.29 -4.43 16.39
N VAL A 56 -3.31 -3.54 16.33
CA VAL A 56 -3.35 -2.32 15.52
C VAL A 56 -2.26 -2.39 14.44
N SER A 57 -2.61 -2.00 13.22
CA SER A 57 -1.62 -1.82 12.15
C SER A 57 -1.91 -0.57 11.33
N ALA A 58 -0.87 -0.04 10.69
CA ALA A 58 -0.98 1.07 9.77
C ALA A 58 -0.15 0.81 8.51
N MET A 59 -0.57 1.38 7.38
CA MET A 59 0.14 1.28 6.11
C MET A 59 0.10 2.58 5.33
N VAL A 60 1.12 2.76 4.51
CA VAL A 60 1.23 3.84 3.52
C VAL A 60 1.70 3.27 2.18
N GLU A 61 1.11 3.76 1.11
CA GLU A 61 1.39 3.40 -0.27
C GLU A 61 1.29 4.65 -1.15
N PRO A 62 2.30 5.54 -1.12
CA PRO A 62 2.33 6.67 -2.02
C PRO A 62 2.63 6.20 -3.45
N GLU A 63 2.15 6.97 -4.42
CA GLU A 63 2.47 6.84 -5.84
C GLU A 63 3.04 8.17 -6.32
N PHE A 64 4.19 8.12 -6.97
CA PHE A 64 4.84 9.26 -7.57
C PHE A 64 4.99 9.03 -9.07
N VAL A 65 4.48 9.96 -9.86
CA VAL A 65 4.64 9.98 -11.30
C VAL A 65 5.33 11.27 -11.69
N TRP A 66 6.38 11.14 -12.48
CA TRP A 66 7.10 12.27 -13.04
C TRP A 66 7.19 12.11 -14.55
N GLN A 67 6.95 13.19 -15.28
CA GLN A 67 7.18 13.27 -16.72
C GLN A 67 8.05 14.49 -17.05
N SER A 68 9.01 14.33 -17.95
CA SER A 68 9.80 15.45 -18.47
C SER A 68 8.93 16.42 -19.27
N ASP A 69 9.34 17.68 -19.38
CA ASP A 69 8.58 18.73 -20.08
C ASP A 69 8.29 18.42 -21.56
N ASP A 70 9.21 17.70 -22.21
CA ASP A 70 9.08 17.25 -23.60
C ASP A 70 8.27 15.95 -23.74
N GLY A 71 7.86 15.34 -22.63
CA GLY A 71 7.13 14.08 -22.57
C GLY A 71 7.98 12.84 -22.87
N ALA A 72 9.26 12.98 -23.19
CA ALA A 72 10.11 11.90 -23.65
C ALA A 72 10.45 10.89 -22.54
N HIS A 73 10.49 11.32 -21.28
CA HIS A 73 10.80 10.47 -20.14
C HIS A 73 9.65 10.45 -19.14
N ALA A 74 9.33 9.26 -18.63
CA ALA A 74 8.41 9.08 -17.53
C ALA A 74 8.99 8.15 -16.45
N ILE A 75 8.73 8.45 -15.18
CA ILE A 75 9.06 7.61 -14.04
C ILE A 75 7.79 7.36 -13.23
N ASN A 76 7.53 6.10 -12.88
CA ASN A 76 6.52 5.72 -11.90
C ASN A 76 7.19 5.01 -10.73
N PHE A 77 6.94 5.49 -9.50
CA PHE A 77 7.47 4.91 -8.28
C PHE A 77 6.38 4.74 -7.22
N LYS A 78 6.19 3.50 -6.77
CA LYS A 78 5.22 3.10 -5.74
C LYS A 78 5.90 2.32 -4.62
N PRO A 79 6.47 2.99 -3.61
CA PRO A 79 6.90 2.30 -2.40
C PRO A 79 5.68 1.91 -1.56
N PHE A 80 5.83 0.86 -0.76
CA PHE A 80 4.84 0.43 0.21
C PHE A 80 5.51 0.25 1.57
N PHE A 81 4.80 0.61 2.64
CA PHE A 81 5.25 0.35 3.99
C PHE A 81 4.08 0.00 4.91
N ARG A 82 4.30 -0.97 5.80
CA ARG A 82 3.35 -1.36 6.84
C ARG A 82 4.07 -1.52 8.17
N VAL A 83 3.40 -1.11 9.24
CA VAL A 83 3.75 -1.42 10.63
C VAL A 83 2.59 -2.16 11.30
N ASP A 84 2.90 -3.20 12.05
CA ASP A 84 1.95 -3.99 12.82
C ASP A 84 2.41 -4.07 14.29
N GLN A 85 1.47 -3.98 15.23
CA GLN A 85 1.77 -3.88 16.65
C GLN A 85 2.33 -5.18 17.24
N HIS A 86 1.91 -6.34 16.72
CA HIS A 86 2.19 -7.64 17.34
C HIS A 86 2.82 -8.66 16.39
N ASP A 87 3.02 -8.31 15.11
CA ASP A 87 3.50 -9.21 14.07
C ASP A 87 4.63 -8.53 13.27
N ASP A 88 5.87 -8.85 13.63
CA ASP A 88 7.06 -8.29 12.97
C ASP A 88 7.18 -8.79 11.52
N GLU A 89 6.73 -10.00 11.22
CA GLU A 89 6.65 -10.54 9.85
C GLU A 89 5.71 -9.73 8.96
N ARG A 90 4.69 -9.07 9.53
CA ARG A 90 3.82 -8.12 8.81
C ARG A 90 4.39 -6.71 8.69
N THR A 91 5.39 -6.34 9.48
CA THR A 91 6.07 -5.05 9.40
C THR A 91 7.15 -5.08 8.31
N HIS A 92 6.88 -4.44 7.17
CA HIS A 92 7.81 -4.45 6.04
C HIS A 92 7.67 -3.20 5.18
N GLY A 93 8.71 -2.94 4.41
CA GLY A 93 8.67 -2.02 3.28
C GLY A 93 9.16 -2.70 2.02
N ASP A 94 8.52 -2.38 0.90
CA ASP A 94 8.87 -2.91 -0.42
C ASP A 94 8.64 -1.86 -1.52
N ILE A 95 9.07 -2.20 -2.73
CA ILE A 95 8.84 -1.40 -3.93
C ILE A 95 7.86 -2.18 -4.80
N ARG A 96 6.62 -1.71 -4.86
CA ARG A 96 5.56 -2.36 -5.65
C ARG A 96 5.72 -2.07 -7.13
N GLU A 97 6.12 -0.85 -7.46
CA GLU A 97 6.46 -0.46 -8.83
C GLU A 97 7.63 0.52 -8.82
N LEU A 98 8.57 0.31 -9.74
CA LEU A 98 9.58 1.28 -10.12
C LEU A 98 9.83 1.11 -11.61
N ALA A 99 9.35 2.06 -12.39
CA ALA A 99 9.40 2.04 -13.83
C ALA A 99 10.02 3.32 -14.37
N TRP A 100 10.85 3.17 -15.39
CA TRP A 100 11.26 4.25 -16.25
C TRP A 100 10.86 3.93 -17.69
N GLU A 101 10.35 4.92 -18.39
CA GLU A 101 9.91 4.85 -19.77
C GLU A 101 10.57 5.96 -20.56
N TYR A 102 11.05 5.62 -21.76
CA TYR A 102 11.55 6.55 -22.74
C TYR A 102 10.80 6.39 -24.06
N TYR A 103 10.27 7.50 -24.56
CA TYR A 103 9.51 7.59 -25.80
C TYR A 103 10.36 8.29 -26.86
N ALA A 104 10.73 7.55 -27.91
CA ALA A 104 11.32 8.09 -29.12
C ALA A 104 10.29 8.09 -30.26
N ASP A 105 10.62 8.67 -31.42
CA ASP A 105 9.69 8.83 -32.53
C ASP A 105 9.11 7.49 -33.06
N ASP A 106 9.94 6.45 -33.13
CA ASP A 106 9.60 5.15 -33.72
C ASP A 106 9.66 3.97 -32.73
N TRP A 107 10.12 4.20 -31.49
CA TRP A 107 10.29 3.13 -30.51
C TRP A 107 10.13 3.61 -29.07
N GLU A 108 9.80 2.67 -28.20
CA GLU A 108 9.67 2.89 -26.75
C GLU A 108 10.60 1.94 -26.00
N LEU A 109 11.27 2.43 -24.96
CA LEU A 109 12.01 1.61 -24.02
C LEU A 109 11.37 1.70 -22.64
N ARG A 110 11.22 0.54 -22.01
CA ARG A 110 10.69 0.42 -20.66
C ARG A 110 11.66 -0.40 -19.83
N ALA A 111 12.04 0.11 -18.67
CA ALA A 111 12.92 -0.57 -17.74
C ALA A 111 12.37 -0.49 -16.31
N GLY A 112 12.55 -1.57 -15.55
CA GLY A 112 12.18 -1.63 -14.13
C GLY A 112 11.20 -2.75 -13.78
N VAL A 113 10.58 -2.62 -12.61
CA VAL A 113 9.63 -3.58 -12.04
C VAL A 113 8.23 -2.99 -12.14
N ARG A 114 7.34 -3.68 -12.86
CA ARG A 114 5.99 -3.21 -13.18
C ARG A 114 4.97 -4.34 -13.07
N LYS A 115 3.72 -3.94 -12.82
CA LYS A 115 2.56 -4.82 -12.92
C LYS A 115 1.94 -4.70 -14.33
N VAL A 116 1.83 -5.81 -15.03
CA VAL A 116 1.10 -5.96 -16.31
C VAL A 116 -0.11 -6.87 -16.05
N TYR A 117 -1.29 -6.44 -16.47
CA TYR A 117 -2.58 -7.10 -16.16
C TYR A 117 -2.84 -8.33 -17.03
#